data_AF-A0A1B6NYS9-F1
#
_entry.id   AF-A0A1B6NYS9-F1
#
_cell.length_a   1.000
_cell.length_b   1.000
_cell.length_c   1.000
_cell.angle_alpha   90.00
_cell.angle_beta   90.00
_cell.angle_gamma   90.00
#
_symmetry.space_group_name_H-M   'P 1'
#
loop_
_entity.id
_entity.type
_entity.pdbx_description
1 polymer ?
#
loop_
_entity_poly.entity_id
_entity_poly.type
_entity_poly.pdbx_seq_one_letter_code
_entity_poly.pdbx_strand_id
1 'polypeptide(L)'
;MLEMASLGSKILQIRSVEFAGKYGVPLRVLSSFDENTDGSFDQEFQNNVGTLITIDEGDNMEQAIISGIAFNRDEAKILVRGVPDHPGIA
;
A
#
# COMPACT_ATOMS: atom_id res chain seq x y z
N MET A 1 3.54 2.63 -0.11
CA MET A 1 2.17 2.09 0.11
C MET A 1 2.08 0.56 0.00
N LEU A 2 2.98 -0.13 -0.72
CA LEU A 2 2.97 -1.58 -0.88
C LEU A 2 2.88 -2.36 0.45
N GLU A 3 3.69 -1.97 1.43
CA GLU A 3 3.70 -2.56 2.77
C GLU A 3 2.39 -2.34 3.54
N MET A 4 1.78 -1.17 3.39
CA MET A 4 0.54 -0.86 4.07
C MET A 4 -0.64 -1.66 3.46
N ALA A 5 -0.61 -1.91 2.15
CA ALA A 5 -1.60 -2.73 1.45
C ALA A 5 -1.52 -4.21 1.84
N SER A 6 -0.31 -4.73 2.10
CA SER A 6 -0.11 -6.13 2.51
C SER A 6 -0.54 -6.40 3.96
N LEU A 7 -0.36 -5.43 4.87
CA LEU A 7 -0.59 -5.57 6.31
C LEU A 7 -2.03 -5.25 6.79
N GLY A 8 -2.99 -5.12 5.86
CA GLY A 8 -4.41 -5.03 6.21
C GLY A 8 -4.99 -3.61 6.28
N SER A 9 -4.42 -2.63 5.56
CA SER A 9 -5.08 -1.31 5.41
C SER A 9 -6.44 -1.38 4.70
N LYS A 10 -6.70 -2.44 3.90
CA LYS A 10 -7.96 -2.68 3.19
C LYS A 10 -8.41 -1.54 2.25
N ILE A 11 -7.47 -0.73 1.75
CA ILE A 11 -7.74 0.33 0.76
C ILE A 11 -7.43 -0.15 -0.66
N LEU A 12 -6.18 -0.57 -0.90
CA LEU A 12 -5.73 -1.13 -2.18
C LEU A 12 -5.32 -2.58 -2.01
N GLN A 13 -5.52 -3.37 -3.05
CA GLN A 13 -5.05 -4.75 -3.12
C GLN A 13 -3.58 -4.77 -3.54
N ILE A 14 -2.77 -5.63 -2.89
CA ILE A 14 -1.30 -5.65 -3.05
C ILE A 14 -0.85 -5.82 -4.51
N ARG A 15 -1.49 -6.72 -5.29
CA ARG A 15 -1.16 -6.95 -6.71
C ARG A 15 -1.49 -5.73 -7.57
N SER A 16 -2.54 -4.98 -7.25
CA SER A 16 -2.86 -3.74 -7.97
C SER A 16 -1.75 -2.70 -7.82
N VAL A 17 -1.24 -2.52 -6.59
CA VAL A 17 -0.13 -1.59 -6.31
C VAL A 17 1.17 -2.08 -6.92
N GLU A 18 1.45 -3.38 -6.84
CA GLU A 18 2.61 -4.02 -7.48
C GLU A 18 2.61 -3.79 -8.99
N PHE A 19 1.46 -3.98 -9.64
CA PHE A 19 1.31 -3.81 -11.08
C PHE A 19 1.46 -2.34 -11.48
N ALA A 20 0.81 -1.42 -10.76
CA ALA A 20 0.96 0.00 -11.02
C ALA A 20 2.43 0.45 -10.89
N GLY A 21 3.13 -0.03 -9.85
CA GLY A 21 4.57 0.21 -9.68
C GLY A 21 5.42 -0.37 -10.82
N LYS A 22 5.13 -1.60 -11.26
CA LYS A 22 5.86 -2.26 -12.35
C LYS A 22 5.76 -1.48 -13.68
N TYR A 23 4.63 -0.84 -13.95
CA TYR A 23 4.38 -0.16 -15.22
C TYR A 23 4.49 1.36 -15.17
N GLY A 24 4.97 1.94 -14.07
CA GLY A 24 5.13 3.39 -14.02
C GLY A 24 3.82 4.15 -13.83
N VAL A 25 2.74 3.50 -13.39
CA VAL A 25 1.39 4.08 -13.35
C VAL A 25 1.13 4.68 -11.97
N PRO A 26 1.03 6.02 -11.84
CA PRO A 26 0.66 6.63 -10.57
C PRO A 26 -0.80 6.35 -10.23
N LEU A 27 -1.08 6.07 -8.96
CA LEU A 27 -2.42 5.81 -8.45
C LEU A 27 -2.87 6.94 -7.54
N ARG A 28 -4.18 7.18 -7.52
CA ARG A 28 -4.79 8.14 -6.59
C ARG A 28 -6.00 7.51 -5.91
N VAL A 29 -6.04 7.63 -4.59
CA VAL A 29 -7.18 7.21 -3.77
C VAL A 29 -8.01 8.43 -3.42
N LEU A 30 -9.29 8.40 -3.80
CA LEU A 30 -10.27 9.46 -3.60
C LEU A 30 -11.51 8.89 -2.89
N SER A 31 -12.26 9.77 -2.23
CA SER A 31 -13.60 9.45 -1.71
C SER A 31 -14.61 9.55 -2.84
N SER A 32 -15.53 8.59 -2.95
CA SER A 32 -16.66 8.66 -3.89
C SER A 32 -17.86 9.44 -3.35
N PHE A 33 -17.78 9.97 -2.13
CA PHE A 33 -18.84 10.75 -1.49
C PHE A 33 -18.62 12.26 -1.60
N ASP A 34 -17.43 12.69 -1.99
CA ASP A 34 -17.22 14.07 -2.41
C ASP A 34 -17.67 14.16 -3.86
N GLU A 35 -18.74 14.94 -4.13
CA GLU A 35 -19.32 15.13 -5.47
C GLU A 35 -18.72 16.36 -6.21
N ASN A 36 -17.90 17.15 -5.52
CA ASN A 36 -17.43 18.46 -5.97
C ASN A 36 -16.04 18.45 -6.64
N THR A 37 -15.43 17.28 -6.83
CA THR A 37 -14.00 17.17 -7.18
C THR A 37 -13.70 16.01 -8.13
N ASP A 38 -14.73 15.54 -8.80
CA ASP A 38 -14.80 14.29 -9.54
C ASP A 38 -14.55 14.55 -11.02
N GLY A 39 -13.28 14.50 -11.42
CA GLY A 39 -12.95 13.98 -12.74
C GLY A 39 -12.71 14.97 -13.88
N SER A 40 -12.60 16.28 -13.64
CA SER A 40 -11.84 17.11 -14.57
C SER A 40 -10.34 16.90 -14.32
N PHE A 41 -9.61 16.43 -15.33
CA PHE A 41 -8.14 16.48 -15.36
C PHE A 41 -7.69 17.93 -15.62
N ASP A 42 -8.12 18.86 -14.78
CA ASP A 42 -7.77 20.28 -14.86
C ASP A 42 -6.64 20.62 -13.88
N GLN A 43 -6.26 21.90 -13.83
CA GLN A 43 -5.23 22.40 -12.92
C GLN A 43 -5.63 22.24 -11.44
N GLU A 44 -6.93 22.17 -11.12
CA GLU A 44 -7.44 22.01 -9.75
C GLU A 44 -7.42 20.55 -9.28
N PHE A 45 -7.33 19.57 -10.19
CA PHE A 45 -7.10 18.17 -9.86
C PHE A 45 -5.86 17.93 -8.98
N GLN A 46 -4.86 18.82 -9.01
CA GLN A 46 -3.70 18.75 -8.10
C GLN A 46 -4.04 19.16 -6.65
N ASN A 47 -5.06 20.00 -6.47
CA ASN A 47 -5.52 20.48 -5.17
C ASN A 47 -6.62 19.58 -4.56
N ASN A 48 -7.18 18.65 -5.34
CA ASN A 48 -8.18 17.70 -4.85
C ASN A 48 -7.56 16.70 -3.87
N VAL A 49 -8.06 16.79 -2.64
CA VAL A 49 -7.48 16.19 -1.45
C VAL A 49 -7.68 14.67 -1.49
N GLY A 50 -6.58 13.95 -1.67
CA GLY A 50 -6.55 12.50 -1.74
C GLY A 50 -5.14 11.98 -1.52
N THR A 51 -4.95 10.67 -1.53
CA THR A 51 -3.61 10.08 -1.41
C THR A 51 -3.05 9.78 -2.81
N LEU A 52 -2.02 10.53 -3.21
CA LEU A 52 -1.24 10.22 -4.41
C LEU A 52 -0.20 9.16 -4.08
N ILE A 53 -0.16 8.10 -4.88
CA ILE A 53 0.80 7.01 -4.77
C ILE A 53 1.61 7.01 -6.05
N THR A 54 2.87 7.37 -5.93
CA THR A 54 3.84 7.35 -7.01
C THR A 54 4.92 6.33 -6.70
N ILE A 55 5.73 6.05 -7.71
CA ILE A 55 6.95 5.28 -7.53
C ILE A 55 8.01 6.30 -7.14
N ASP A 56 8.62 6.11 -5.97
CA ASP A 56 9.69 6.98 -5.52
C ASP A 56 10.97 6.70 -6.32
N GLU A 57 11.45 7.70 -7.04
CA GLU A 57 12.71 7.66 -7.81
C GLU A 57 13.91 8.23 -7.03
N GLY A 58 13.76 8.58 -5.75
CA GLY A 58 14.77 9.33 -4.96
C GLY A 58 15.16 8.72 -3.61
N ASP A 59 16.30 9.18 -3.08
CA ASP A 59 16.97 8.68 -1.85
C ASP A 59 16.27 9.01 -0.51
N ASN A 60 15.05 9.57 -0.51
CA ASN A 60 14.35 10.03 0.70
C ASN A 60 13.41 8.98 1.33
N MET A 61 13.45 7.73 0.86
CA MET A 61 12.56 6.64 1.29
C MET A 61 12.76 6.20 2.76
N GLU A 62 13.96 6.36 3.33
CA GLU A 62 14.31 5.90 4.69
C GLU A 62 14.22 7.01 5.76
N GLN A 63 13.59 8.15 5.45
CA GLN A 63 13.33 9.15 6.49
C GLN A 63 12.41 8.55 7.56
N ALA A 64 12.77 8.70 8.83
CA ALA A 64 12.07 8.14 9.98
C ALA A 64 10.74 8.88 10.28
N ILE A 65 9.85 8.95 9.28
CA ILE A 65 8.50 9.52 9.39
C ILE A 65 7.52 8.36 9.33
N ILE A 66 6.67 8.26 10.36
CA ILE A 66 5.60 7.26 10.39
C ILE A 66 4.56 7.65 9.33
N SER A 67 4.46 6.88 8.25
CA SER A 67 3.52 7.13 7.15
C SER A 67 2.08 6.65 7.44
N GLY A 68 1.89 5.79 8.45
CA GLY A 68 0.59 5.29 8.87
C GLY A 68 0.68 3.97 9.64
N ILE A 69 -0.46 3.54 10.19
CA ILE A 69 -0.59 2.31 10.99
C ILE A 69 -1.64 1.42 10.31
N ALA A 70 -1.26 0.18 9.97
CA ALA A 70 -2.16 -0.84 9.47
C ALA A 70 -2.43 -1.89 10.56
N PHE A 71 -3.59 -2.53 10.50
CA PHE A 71 -4.01 -3.48 11.52
C PHE A 71 -4.82 -4.62 10.91
N ASN A 72 -4.45 -5.86 11.26
CA ASN A 72 -5.12 -7.07 10.83
C ASN A 72 -5.56 -7.90 12.05
N ARG A 73 -6.83 -8.32 12.07
CA ARG A 73 -7.39 -9.18 13.14
C ARG A 73 -7.41 -10.66 12.76
N ASP A 74 -7.35 -10.95 11.47
CA ASP A 74 -7.60 -12.28 10.91
C ASP A 74 -6.29 -13.07 10.81
N GLU A 75 -5.45 -13.00 11.87
CA GLU A 75 -4.16 -13.68 11.94
C GLU A 75 -4.16 -14.73 13.04
N ALA A 76 -3.64 -15.91 12.72
CA ALA A 76 -3.45 -17.00 13.67
C ALA A 76 -1.95 -17.33 13.75
N LYS A 77 -1.45 -17.46 14.98
CA LYS A 77 -0.06 -17.87 15.23
C LYS A 77 0.02 -19.38 15.34
N ILE A 78 0.71 -20.02 14.39
CA ILE A 78 1.03 -21.45 14.44
C ILE A 78 2.49 -21.60 14.87
N LEU A 79 2.77 -22.49 15.82
CA LEU A 79 4.11 -22.73 16.34
C LEU A 79 4.44 -24.23 16.27
N VAL A 80 5.41 -24.59 15.43
CA VAL A 80 5.89 -25.96 15.26
C VAL A 80 7.11 -26.16 16.16
N ARG A 81 7.10 -27.22 16.99
CA ARG A 81 8.22 -27.58 17.90
C ARG A 81 8.77 -28.95 17.56
N GLY A 82 10.02 -29.18 17.93
CA GLY A 82 10.66 -30.48 17.79
C GLY A 82 10.88 -30.87 16.32
N VAL A 83 11.09 -29.88 15.45
CA VAL A 83 11.40 -30.10 14.04
C VAL A 83 12.77 -30.76 13.94
N PRO A 84 12.88 -31.96 13.35
CA PRO A 84 14.16 -32.63 13.16
C PRO A 84 15.10 -31.84 12.24
N ASP A 85 16.39 -31.82 12.55
CA ASP A 85 17.40 -31.06 11.80
C ASP A 85 17.86 -31.84 10.55
N HIS A 86 17.09 -31.75 9.48
CA HIS A 86 17.49 -32.24 8.17
C HIS A 86 16.86 -31.44 7.03
N PRO A 87 17.49 -31.42 5.84
CA PRO A 87 17.05 -30.57 4.74
C PRO A 87 15.60 -30.85 4.29
N GLY A 88 14.83 -29.77 4.09
CA GLY A 88 13.47 -29.82 3.55
C GLY A 88 12.35 -30.03 4.57
N ILE A 89 12.66 -30.04 5.87
CA ILE A 89 11.69 -30.22 6.96
C ILE A 89 11.45 -28.95 7.78
N ALA A 90 12.34 -27.96 7.66
CA ALA A 90 12.17 -26.59 8.14
C ALA A 90 12.32 -25.61 6.97
#